data_AF-A0A660YHG2-F1
#
_entry.id   AF-A0A660YHG2-F1
#
_cell.length_a   1.000
_cell.length_b   1.000
_cell.length_c   1.000
_cell.angle_alpha   90.00
_cell.angle_beta   90.00
_cell.angle_gamma   90.00
#
_symmetry.space_group_name_H-M   'P 1'
#
loop_
_entity.id
_entity.type
_entity.pdbx_description
1 polymer ?
#
loop_
_entity_poly.entity_id
_entity_poly.type
_entity_poly.pdbx_seq_one_letter_code
_entity_poly.pdbx_strand_id
1 'polypeptide(L)'
;MLIDVNAYLGHFAFRRLRYNTAEELLKLMDEKAIDKAIVSSASAITYRNVQSGNEELFEEVKGHEDRLIPFAVINPAYAGWEDDLRICREEFGMKGLRLYPKWHNYELSDPRCVELINRATEMGMVISIPIRVEDYRQRSW
;
A
#
# COMPACT_ATOMS: atom_id res chain seq x y z
N MET A 1 -13.79 15.90 -10.03
CA MET A 1 -13.27 14.86 -9.12
C MET A 1 -11.82 14.56 -9.51
N LEU A 2 -10.87 14.98 -8.68
CA LEU A 2 -9.44 14.72 -8.77
C LEU A 2 -9.07 13.61 -7.77
N ILE A 3 -8.40 12.57 -8.26
CA ILE A 3 -7.95 11.44 -7.45
C ILE A 3 -6.43 11.36 -7.51
N ASP A 4 -5.76 11.37 -6.36
CA ASP A 4 -4.36 11.01 -6.25
C ASP A 4 -4.23 9.48 -6.16
N VAL A 5 -3.49 8.87 -7.08
CA VAL A 5 -3.30 7.41 -7.15
C VAL A 5 -2.02 6.95 -6.48
N ASN A 6 -1.23 7.84 -5.85
CA ASN A 6 0.09 7.52 -5.32
C ASN A 6 0.39 8.24 -3.99
N ALA A 7 -0.48 8.04 -3.00
CA ALA A 7 -0.28 8.53 -1.63
C ALA A 7 0.14 7.39 -0.68
N TYR A 8 0.79 7.75 0.42
CA TYR A 8 1.30 6.81 1.43
C TYR A 8 1.06 7.34 2.83
N LEU A 9 0.71 6.44 3.74
CA LEU A 9 0.61 6.69 5.18
C LEU A 9 1.62 5.83 5.96
N GLY A 10 1.90 6.17 7.21
CA GLY A 10 2.84 5.43 8.05
C GLY A 10 4.30 5.83 7.83
N HIS A 11 5.21 5.13 8.51
CA HIS A 11 6.62 5.49 8.56
C HIS A 11 7.43 4.74 7.50
N PHE A 12 8.39 5.42 6.88
CA PHE A 12 9.37 4.77 6.01
C PHE A 12 10.74 4.76 6.70
N ALA A 13 11.33 3.58 6.89
CA ALA A 13 12.52 3.40 7.72
C ALA A 13 13.73 4.27 7.29
N PHE A 14 13.85 4.58 6.00
CA PHE A 14 15.03 5.25 5.44
C PHE A 14 14.83 6.76 5.20
N ARG A 15 13.59 7.28 5.35
CA ARG A 15 13.29 8.69 5.13
C ARG A 15 12.11 9.15 5.97
N ARG A 16 12.27 10.27 6.67
CA ARG A 16 11.13 10.96 7.29
C ARG A 16 10.16 11.44 6.21
N LEU A 17 8.94 10.92 6.25
CA LEU A 17 7.84 11.40 5.41
C LEU A 17 7.15 12.60 6.06
N ARG A 18 6.52 13.42 5.23
CA ARG A 18 5.65 14.52 5.65
C ARG A 18 4.23 14.15 5.25
N TYR A 19 3.24 14.58 6.03
CA TYR A 19 1.83 14.29 5.75
C TYR A 19 1.55 12.79 5.70
N ASN A 20 2.09 12.05 6.66
CA ASN A 20 2.07 10.58 6.67
C ASN A 20 1.04 10.00 7.65
N THR A 21 0.18 10.83 8.23
CA THR A 21 -1.05 10.45 8.93
C THR A 21 -2.27 10.81 8.09
N ALA A 22 -3.42 10.19 8.35
CA ALA A 22 -4.67 10.50 7.64
C ALA A 22 -5.06 11.97 7.83
N GLU A 23 -4.96 12.49 9.05
CA GLU A 23 -5.28 13.90 9.36
C GLU A 23 -4.42 14.87 8.54
N GLU A 24 -3.10 14.68 8.54
CA GLU A 24 -2.19 15.57 7.82
C GLU A 24 -2.38 15.46 6.30
N LEU A 25 -2.60 14.24 5.79
CA LEU A 25 -2.84 14.02 4.37
C LEU A 25 -4.16 14.64 3.91
N LEU A 26 -5.25 14.48 4.67
CA LEU A 26 -6.55 15.07 4.36
C LEU A 26 -6.48 16.59 4.32
N LYS A 27 -5.77 17.21 5.28
CA LYS A 27 -5.52 18.65 5.27
C LYS A 27 -4.77 19.09 4.01
N LEU A 28 -3.73 18.35 3.62
CA LEU A 28 -3.00 18.62 2.38
C LEU A 28 -3.90 18.45 1.15
N MET A 29 -4.75 17.41 1.12
CA MET A 29 -5.71 17.17 0.05
C MET A 29 -6.67 18.35 -0.11
N ASP A 30 -7.18 18.91 0.99
CA ASP A 30 -8.07 20.09 0.97
C ASP A 30 -7.36 21.32 0.41
N GLU A 31 -6.13 21.58 0.86
CA GLU A 31 -5.29 22.68 0.35
C GLU A 31 -4.98 22.56 -1.15
N LYS A 32 -5.04 21.34 -1.71
CA LYS A 32 -4.74 21.04 -3.12
C LYS A 32 -5.97 20.69 -3.94
N ALA A 33 -7.17 20.77 -3.36
CA ALA A 33 -8.43 20.37 -4.01
C ALA A 33 -8.40 18.94 -4.57
N ILE A 34 -7.82 17.99 -3.81
CA ILE A 34 -7.83 16.56 -4.12
C ILE A 34 -9.04 15.93 -3.42
N ASP A 35 -9.93 15.32 -4.19
CA ASP A 35 -11.17 14.77 -3.65
C ASP A 35 -10.92 13.43 -2.92
N LYS A 36 -10.12 12.55 -3.53
CA LYS A 36 -9.79 11.23 -2.98
C LYS A 36 -8.33 10.85 -3.20
N ALA A 37 -7.81 9.98 -2.35
CA ALA A 37 -6.46 9.43 -2.48
C ALA A 37 -6.46 7.91 -2.33
N ILE A 38 -5.74 7.22 -3.22
CA ILE A 38 -5.34 5.84 -3.03
C ILE A 38 -4.11 5.83 -2.14
N VAL A 39 -4.27 5.25 -0.95
CA VAL A 39 -3.23 5.21 0.08
C VAL A 39 -2.71 3.79 0.27
N SER A 40 -1.41 3.66 0.52
CA SER A 40 -0.79 2.40 0.90
C SER A 40 0.20 2.62 2.05
N SER A 41 0.50 1.57 2.79
CA SER A 41 1.38 1.65 3.95
C SER A 41 2.84 1.81 3.52
N ALA A 42 3.46 2.93 3.89
CA ALA A 42 4.91 3.10 3.80
C ALA A 42 5.66 2.16 4.76
N SER A 43 5.07 1.90 5.94
CA SER A 43 5.61 0.96 6.94
C SER A 43 5.75 -0.44 6.35
N ALA A 44 4.69 -0.93 5.69
CA ALA A 44 4.64 -2.27 5.09
C ALA A 44 5.68 -2.48 3.98
N ILE A 45 6.21 -1.42 3.37
CA ILE A 45 7.33 -1.55 2.43
C ILE A 45 8.57 -2.08 3.16
N THR A 46 8.83 -1.59 4.38
CA THR A 46 10.09 -1.81 5.11
C THR A 46 10.01 -2.83 6.24
N TYR A 47 8.81 -3.13 6.74
CA TYR A 47 8.62 -4.17 7.73
C TYR A 47 8.96 -5.54 7.16
N ARG A 48 9.44 -6.44 8.04
CA ARG A 48 9.61 -7.85 7.66
C ARG A 48 8.24 -8.46 7.37
N ASN A 49 7.35 -8.44 8.36
CA ASN A 49 5.96 -8.78 8.17
C ASN A 49 5.21 -7.56 7.60
N VAL A 50 4.80 -7.65 6.33
CA VAL A 50 4.07 -6.57 5.66
C VAL A 50 2.68 -6.35 6.26
N GLN A 51 2.06 -7.40 6.83
CA GLN A 51 0.70 -7.35 7.33
C GLN A 51 0.53 -6.38 8.50
N SER A 52 1.53 -6.27 9.37
CA SER A 52 1.48 -5.29 10.47
C SER A 52 1.38 -3.84 9.95
N GLY A 53 1.95 -3.55 8.79
CA GLY A 53 1.78 -2.24 8.16
C GLY A 53 0.41 -2.07 7.49
N ASN A 54 -0.25 -3.14 7.06
CA ASN A 54 -1.63 -3.11 6.57
C ASN A 54 -2.62 -2.89 7.72
N GLU A 55 -2.39 -3.50 8.88
CA GLU A 55 -3.17 -3.30 10.11
C GLU A 55 -3.08 -1.83 10.58
N GLU A 56 -1.86 -1.27 10.62
CA GLU A 56 -1.65 0.16 10.89
C GLU A 56 -2.44 1.03 9.90
N LEU A 57 -2.36 0.72 8.60
CA LEU A 57 -3.08 1.48 7.57
C LEU A 57 -4.60 1.38 7.75
N PHE A 58 -5.12 0.19 8.08
CA PHE A 58 -6.55 -0.03 8.29
C PHE A 58 -7.09 0.84 9.43
N GLU A 59 -6.40 0.90 10.56
CA GLU A 59 -6.80 1.78 11.67
C GLU A 59 -6.67 3.27 11.30
N GLU A 60 -5.63 3.65 10.55
CA GLU A 60 -5.38 5.04 10.16
C GLU A 60 -6.45 5.59 9.19
N VAL A 61 -7.01 4.76 8.29
CA VAL A 61 -8.03 5.20 7.33
C VAL A 61 -9.47 5.09 7.85
N LYS A 62 -9.66 4.51 9.03
CA LYS A 62 -10.97 4.25 9.61
C LYS A 62 -11.74 5.54 9.86
N GLY A 63 -12.97 5.62 9.36
CA GLY A 63 -13.80 6.83 9.40
C GLY A 63 -13.46 7.87 8.31
N HIS A 64 -12.55 7.56 7.40
CA HIS A 64 -12.15 8.40 6.27
C HIS A 64 -12.25 7.67 4.92
N GLU A 65 -13.00 6.56 4.86
CA GLU A 65 -13.08 5.67 3.70
C GLU A 65 -13.78 6.32 2.49
N ASP A 66 -14.48 7.43 2.70
CA ASP A 66 -15.08 8.23 1.63
C ASP A 66 -14.03 8.96 0.79
N ARG A 67 -12.87 9.29 1.39
CA ARG A 67 -11.76 10.01 0.76
C ARG A 67 -10.47 9.20 0.63
N LEU A 68 -10.18 8.30 1.56
CA LEU A 68 -8.97 7.48 1.59
C LEU A 68 -9.29 6.05 1.17
N ILE A 69 -8.68 5.60 0.08
CA ILE A 69 -8.92 4.29 -0.53
C ILE A 69 -7.70 3.41 -0.25
N PRO A 70 -7.77 2.47 0.72
CA PRO A 70 -6.60 1.69 1.12
C PRO A 70 -6.27 0.58 0.13
N PHE A 71 -4.97 0.50 -0.21
CA PHE A 71 -4.35 -0.57 -0.98
C PHE A 71 -3.36 -1.33 -0.10
N ALA A 72 -3.55 -2.64 0.01
CA ALA A 72 -2.72 -3.53 0.81
C ALA A 72 -1.36 -3.74 0.17
N VAL A 73 -0.36 -3.99 1.00
CA VAL A 73 0.95 -4.48 0.58
C VAL A 73 1.04 -5.96 0.95
N ILE A 74 1.18 -6.82 -0.04
CA ILE A 74 1.30 -8.28 0.17
C ILE A 74 2.63 -8.75 -0.43
N ASN A 75 3.33 -9.61 0.32
CA ASN A 75 4.55 -10.24 -0.13
C ASN A 75 4.27 -11.73 -0.44
N PRO A 76 4.21 -12.15 -1.72
CA PRO A 76 3.91 -13.53 -2.09
C PRO A 76 5.00 -14.55 -1.70
N ALA A 77 6.15 -14.09 -1.16
CA ALA A 77 7.16 -14.98 -0.60
C ALA A 77 6.85 -15.44 0.84
N TYR A 78 5.89 -14.81 1.52
CA TYR A 78 5.48 -15.19 2.87
C TYR A 78 4.47 -16.34 2.84
N ALA A 79 4.65 -17.37 3.67
CA ALA A 79 3.82 -18.57 3.64
C ALA A 79 2.33 -18.36 3.99
N GLY A 80 1.96 -17.22 4.58
CA GLY A 80 0.58 -16.88 4.95
C GLY A 80 -0.04 -15.77 4.09
N TRP A 81 0.52 -15.50 2.90
CA TRP A 81 0.08 -14.37 2.09
C TRP A 81 -1.39 -14.49 1.64
N GLU A 82 -1.91 -15.72 1.50
CA GLU A 82 -3.32 -15.96 1.15
C GLU A 82 -4.27 -15.49 2.25
N ASP A 83 -3.92 -15.72 3.51
CA ASP A 83 -4.69 -15.26 4.66
C ASP A 83 -4.59 -13.74 4.80
N ASP A 84 -3.40 -13.17 4.62
CA ASP A 84 -3.21 -11.72 4.62
C ASP A 84 -4.04 -11.04 3.52
N LEU A 85 -4.08 -11.63 2.32
CA LEU A 85 -4.91 -11.15 1.21
C LEU A 85 -6.39 -11.18 1.58
N ARG A 86 -6.87 -12.31 2.13
CA ARG A 86 -8.26 -12.50 2.55
C ARG A 86 -8.64 -11.47 3.61
N ILE A 87 -7.83 -11.32 4.66
CA ILE A 87 -8.05 -10.34 5.75
C ILE A 87 -8.11 -8.92 5.17
N CYS A 88 -7.11 -8.53 4.36
CA CYS A 88 -7.07 -7.20 3.76
C CYS A 88 -8.31 -6.90 2.91
N ARG A 89 -8.83 -7.90 2.18
CA ARG A 89 -9.99 -7.73 1.33
C ARG A 89 -11.31 -7.75 2.11
N GLU A 90 -11.54 -8.79 2.88
CA GLU A 90 -12.84 -9.12 3.48
C GLU A 90 -13.07 -8.37 4.79
N GLU A 91 -12.01 -8.22 5.60
CA GLU A 91 -12.11 -7.64 6.94
C GLU A 91 -11.74 -6.15 6.91
N PHE A 92 -10.65 -5.79 6.23
CA PHE A 92 -10.21 -4.39 6.14
C PHE A 92 -10.84 -3.62 4.97
N GLY A 93 -11.55 -4.32 4.07
CA GLY A 93 -12.26 -3.69 2.96
C GLY A 93 -11.36 -3.03 1.92
N MET A 94 -10.06 -3.36 1.88
CA MET A 94 -9.09 -2.76 0.97
C MET A 94 -9.47 -3.01 -0.49
N LYS A 95 -9.21 -2.01 -1.34
CA LYS A 95 -9.70 -1.98 -2.73
C LYS A 95 -8.69 -2.45 -3.76
N GLY A 96 -7.44 -2.63 -3.33
CA GLY A 96 -6.35 -2.97 -4.24
C GLY A 96 -5.11 -3.46 -3.52
N LEU A 97 -4.14 -3.88 -4.31
CA LEU A 97 -2.79 -4.21 -3.89
C LEU A 97 -1.81 -3.18 -4.44
N ARG A 98 -0.81 -2.83 -3.64
CA ARG A 98 0.40 -2.12 -4.09
C ARG A 98 1.60 -3.03 -3.89
N LEU A 99 2.15 -3.53 -4.98
CA LEU A 99 3.22 -4.53 -4.98
C LEU A 99 4.58 -3.88 -5.16
N TYR A 100 5.61 -4.41 -4.47
CA TYR A 100 7.00 -3.96 -4.60
C TYR A 100 7.96 -5.11 -4.93
N PRO A 101 7.89 -5.71 -6.13
CA PRO A 101 8.72 -6.86 -6.50
C PRO A 101 10.21 -6.65 -6.20
N LYS A 102 10.77 -5.53 -6.65
CA LYS A 102 12.20 -5.19 -6.44
C LYS A 102 12.58 -4.99 -4.98
N TRP A 103 11.68 -4.46 -4.16
CA TRP A 103 11.98 -4.16 -2.75
C TRP A 103 11.83 -5.40 -1.87
N HIS A 104 10.80 -6.20 -2.13
CA HIS A 104 10.51 -7.43 -1.42
C HIS A 104 11.20 -8.67 -2.02
N ASN A 105 12.11 -8.44 -2.97
CA ASN A 105 13.01 -9.44 -3.55
C ASN A 105 12.29 -10.61 -4.25
N TYR A 106 11.31 -10.30 -5.10
CA TYR A 106 10.68 -11.25 -6.01
C TYR A 106 10.53 -10.65 -7.41
N GLU A 107 10.42 -11.51 -8.42
CA GLU A 107 10.16 -11.09 -9.80
C GLU A 107 8.67 -11.00 -10.07
N LEU A 108 8.26 -10.08 -10.95
CA LEU A 108 6.85 -9.97 -11.35
C LEU A 108 6.35 -11.25 -12.05
N SER A 109 7.25 -11.97 -12.72
CA SER A 109 6.97 -13.26 -13.37
C SER A 109 7.10 -14.47 -12.44
N ASP A 110 7.38 -14.27 -11.15
CA ASP A 110 7.38 -15.37 -10.17
C ASP A 110 5.98 -16.01 -10.13
N PRO A 111 5.86 -17.35 -10.23
CA PRO A 111 4.56 -18.03 -10.18
C PRO A 111 3.70 -17.62 -8.97
N ARG A 112 4.31 -17.36 -7.81
CA ARG A 112 3.61 -16.92 -6.60
C ARG A 112 3.05 -15.51 -6.74
N CYS A 113 3.78 -14.63 -7.42
CA CYS A 113 3.30 -13.27 -7.70
C CYS A 113 2.13 -13.30 -8.70
N VAL A 114 2.23 -14.14 -9.73
CA VAL A 114 1.13 -14.34 -10.70
C VAL A 114 -0.10 -14.92 -10.00
N GLU A 115 0.07 -15.88 -9.09
CA GLU A 115 -1.02 -16.43 -8.30
C GLU A 115 -1.69 -15.37 -7.41
N LEU A 116 -0.89 -14.56 -6.69
CA LEU A 116 -1.39 -13.44 -5.89
C LEU A 116 -2.22 -12.46 -6.75
N ILE A 117 -1.71 -12.09 -7.93
CA ILE A 117 -2.41 -11.19 -8.86
C ILE A 117 -3.74 -11.81 -9.29
N ASN A 118 -3.75 -13.08 -9.71
CA ASN A 118 -4.98 -13.75 -10.15
C ASN A 118 -6.03 -13.76 -9.04
N ARG A 119 -5.68 -14.21 -7.83
CA ARG A 119 -6.61 -14.24 -6.69
C ARG A 119 -7.14 -12.85 -6.33
N ALA A 120 -6.26 -11.86 -6.29
CA ALA A 120 -6.65 -10.47 -6.01
C ALA A 120 -7.62 -9.94 -7.08
N THR A 121 -7.38 -10.22 -8.36
CA THR A 121 -8.29 -9.80 -9.44
C THR A 121 -9.62 -10.54 -9.43
N GLU A 122 -9.66 -11.83 -9.06
CA GLU A 122 -10.90 -12.59 -8.84
C GLU A 122 -11.75 -11.97 -7.71
N MET A 123 -11.09 -11.42 -6.68
CA MET A 123 -11.73 -10.67 -5.59
C MET A 123 -12.14 -9.23 -5.98
N GLY A 124 -11.86 -8.82 -7.23
CA GLY A 124 -12.14 -7.48 -7.75
C GLY A 124 -11.18 -6.38 -7.26
N MET A 125 -9.98 -6.76 -6.81
CA MET A 125 -8.97 -5.82 -6.33
C MET A 125 -8.15 -5.25 -7.49
N VAL A 126 -7.83 -3.95 -7.42
CA VAL A 126 -6.95 -3.27 -8.38
C VAL A 126 -5.49 -3.54 -8.05
N ILE A 127 -4.65 -3.79 -9.06
CA ILE A 127 -3.21 -3.98 -8.87
C ILE A 127 -2.44 -2.71 -9.27
N SER A 128 -1.61 -2.20 -8.36
CA SER A 128 -0.70 -1.09 -8.60
C SER A 128 0.74 -1.53 -8.35
N ILE A 129 1.66 -1.20 -9.25
CA ILE A 129 3.07 -1.58 -9.14
C ILE A 129 3.94 -0.34 -9.38
N PRO A 130 4.44 0.31 -8.31
CA PRO A 130 5.39 1.40 -8.45
C PRO A 130 6.69 0.91 -9.11
N ILE A 131 7.23 1.69 -10.05
CA ILE A 131 8.49 1.35 -10.75
C ILE A 131 9.67 1.28 -9.76
N ARG A 132 9.64 2.14 -8.73
CA ARG A 132 10.68 2.23 -7.68
C ARG A 132 10.08 2.82 -6.40
N VAL A 133 10.58 2.36 -5.25
CA VAL A 133 10.26 2.93 -3.93
C VAL A 133 11.10 4.19 -3.68
N GLU A 134 12.39 4.12 -4.00
CA GLU A 134 13.33 5.23 -3.83
C GLU A 134 14.07 5.53 -5.13
N ASP A 135 14.47 6.79 -5.29
CA ASP A 135 15.39 7.20 -6.33
C ASP A 135 16.83 6.80 -5.93
N TYR A 136 17.54 6.11 -6.82
CA TYR A 136 18.93 5.68 -6.58
C TYR A 136 19.87 6.82 -6.23
N ARG A 137 19.58 8.05 -6.66
CA ARG A 137 20.38 9.25 -6.35
C ARG A 137 20.24 9.73 -4.90
N GLN A 138 19.24 9.22 -4.17
CA GLN A 138 18.97 9.59 -2.77
C GLN A 138 19.59 8.61 -1.77
N ARG A 139 20.31 7.58 -2.24
CA ARG A 139 20.95 6.58 -1.39
C ARG A 139 22.27 7.12 -0.84
N SER A 140 22.50 6.93 0.45
CA SER A 140 23.83 7.03 1.05
C SER A 140 24.51 5.68 0.90
N TRP A 141 25.61 5.65 0.13
CA TRP A 141 26.47 4.51 -0.24
C TRP A 141 25.82 3.32 -0.96
#